data_AF-A0A7S4CSB8-F1
#
_entry.id   AF-A0A7S4CSB8-F1
#
_cell.length_a   1.000
_cell.length_b   1.000
_cell.length_c   1.000
_cell.angle_alpha   90.00
_cell.angle_beta   90.00
_cell.angle_gamma   90.00
#
_symmetry.space_group_name_H-M   'P 1'
#
loop_
_entity.id
_entity.type
_entity.pdbx_description
1 polymer ?
#
loop_
_entity_poly.entity_id
_entity_poly.type
_entity_poly.pdbx_seq_one_letter_code
_entity_poly.pdbx_strand_id
1 'polypeptide(L)'
;MVPCLKFLRGDGFTPEHWSMMFKALELDKGLTADKLQFHHFVDKAELITDKADDIKALHMRAQGEIQIREALQELRTWGNECCFQTFLRSEGGRNVPLV
;
A
#
# COMPACT_ATOMS: atom_id res chain seq x y z
N MET A 1 -3.93 20.14 -16.17
CA MET A 1 -3.28 20.36 -14.86
C MET A 1 -4.02 19.75 -13.65
N VAL A 2 -5.36 19.68 -13.61
CA VAL A 2 -6.10 19.25 -12.39
C VAL A 2 -6.02 17.74 -12.01
N PRO A 3 -5.89 16.75 -12.92
CA PRO A 3 -5.94 15.33 -12.52
C PRO A 3 -4.71 14.78 -11.78
N CYS A 4 -3.55 15.44 -11.86
CA CYS A 4 -2.27 14.89 -11.39
C CYS A 4 -1.99 15.20 -9.92
N LEU A 5 -2.49 16.33 -9.41
CA LEU A 5 -2.26 16.77 -8.03
C LEU A 5 -2.78 15.78 -6.99
N LYS A 6 -3.81 15.00 -7.31
CA LYS A 6 -4.35 13.97 -6.41
C LYS A 6 -3.32 12.88 -6.07
N PHE A 7 -2.37 12.62 -6.97
CA PHE A 7 -1.32 11.62 -6.76
C PHE A 7 -0.17 12.15 -5.89
N LEU A 8 -0.05 13.46 -5.72
CA LEU A 8 0.97 14.11 -4.89
C LEU A 8 0.67 14.07 -3.40
N ARG A 9 -0.56 13.74 -2.99
CA ARG A 9 -0.93 13.62 -1.57
C ARG A 9 -0.09 12.58 -0.84
N GLY A 10 0.38 11.56 -1.57
CA GLY A 10 1.21 10.50 -1.02
C GLY A 10 0.40 9.52 -0.16
N ASP A 11 -0.89 9.34 -0.43
CA ASP A 11 -1.69 8.29 0.20
C ASP A 11 -0.98 6.94 0.00
N GLY A 12 -0.57 6.32 1.11
CA GLY A 12 0.17 5.05 1.10
C GLY A 12 1.67 5.12 0.87
N PHE A 13 2.27 6.31 0.83
CA PHE A 13 3.70 6.44 0.58
C PHE A 13 4.50 6.08 1.83
N THR A 14 5.48 5.20 1.65
CA THR A 14 6.57 4.99 2.60
C THR A 14 7.66 6.05 2.42
N PRO A 15 8.64 6.17 3.35
CA PRO A 15 9.77 7.09 3.19
C PRO A 15 10.53 6.92 1.85
N GLU A 16 10.63 5.70 1.35
CA GLU A 16 11.25 5.40 0.06
C GLU A 16 10.45 6.01 -1.11
N HIS A 17 9.13 5.91 -1.08
CA HIS A 17 8.27 6.52 -2.09
C HIS A 17 8.40 8.05 -2.10
N TRP A 18 8.45 8.67 -0.92
CA TRP A 18 8.71 10.11 -0.80
C TRP A 18 10.06 10.50 -1.38
N SER A 19 11.12 9.73 -1.09
CA SER A 19 12.45 9.96 -1.67
C SER A 19 12.44 9.88 -3.20
N MET A 20 11.73 8.89 -3.77
CA MET A 20 11.56 8.77 -5.22
C MET A 20 10.81 9.97 -5.81
N MET A 21 9.73 10.43 -5.16
CA MET A 21 8.98 11.59 -5.61
C MET A 21 9.78 12.88 -5.54
N PHE A 22 10.51 13.11 -4.44
CA PHE A 22 11.37 14.29 -4.29
C PHE A 22 12.49 14.31 -5.32
N LYS A 23 13.07 13.14 -5.62
CA LYS A 23 14.06 13.00 -6.70
C LYS A 23 13.44 13.27 -8.08
N ALA A 24 12.21 12.80 -8.34
CA ALA A 24 11.53 13.06 -9.60
C ALA A 24 11.19 14.54 -9.79
N LEU A 25 10.82 15.25 -8.72
CA LEU A 25 10.44 16.67 -8.76
C LEU A 25 11.61 17.63 -8.52
N GLU A 26 12.83 17.10 -8.40
CA GLU A 26 14.05 17.89 -8.14
C GLU A 26 13.86 18.84 -6.93
N LEU A 27 13.24 18.30 -5.88
CA LEU A 27 13.07 18.95 -4.59
C LEU A 27 14.34 18.82 -3.75
N ASP A 28 14.48 19.69 -2.75
CA ASP A 28 15.65 19.72 -1.88
C ASP A 28 15.91 18.33 -1.25
N LYS A 29 17.18 17.89 -1.26
CA LYS A 29 17.60 16.58 -0.75
C LYS A 29 17.43 16.41 0.76
N GLY A 30 17.31 17.52 1.50
CA GLY A 30 17.01 17.54 2.93
C GLY A 30 15.52 17.64 3.25
N LEU A 31 14.66 17.75 2.23
CA LEU A 31 13.21 17.80 2.42
C LEU A 31 12.69 16.42 2.83
N THR A 32 11.90 16.41 3.88
CA THR A 32 11.24 15.23 4.42
C THR A 32 9.72 15.39 4.32
N ALA A 33 8.99 14.28 4.34
CA ALA A 33 7.52 14.31 4.22
C ALA A 33 6.85 15.14 5.32
N ASP A 34 7.43 15.19 6.53
CA ASP A 34 6.96 16.00 7.66
C ASP A 34 7.17 17.52 7.47
N LYS A 35 8.14 17.93 6.64
CA LYS A 35 8.43 19.34 6.33
C LYS A 35 7.88 19.78 4.97
N LEU A 36 7.21 18.87 4.26
CA LEU A 36 6.66 19.12 2.94
C LEU A 36 5.50 20.11 3.04
N GLN A 37 5.67 21.26 2.40
CA GLN A 37 4.64 22.29 2.27
C GLN A 37 4.13 22.40 0.83
N PHE A 38 2.91 22.92 0.66
CA PHE A 38 2.27 23.05 -0.65
C PHE A 38 3.08 23.88 -1.65
N HIS A 39 3.78 24.92 -1.20
CA HIS A 39 4.57 25.78 -2.09
C HIS A 39 5.64 24.99 -2.87
N HIS A 40 6.24 23.95 -2.28
CA HIS A 40 7.23 23.11 -2.96
C HIS A 40 6.67 22.46 -4.24
N PHE A 41 5.38 22.14 -4.27
CA PHE A 41 4.73 21.61 -5.46
C PHE A 41 4.34 22.71 -6.45
N VAL A 42 3.90 23.88 -5.95
CA VAL A 42 3.55 25.02 -6.82
C VAL A 42 4.78 25.51 -7.57
N ASP A 43 5.93 25.60 -6.89
CA ASP A 43 7.22 26.00 -7.46
C ASP A 43 7.72 25.02 -8.54
N LYS A 44 7.17 23.81 -8.59
CA LYS A 44 7.52 22.73 -9.54
C LYS A 44 6.34 22.31 -10.42
N ALA A 45 5.30 23.14 -10.56
CA ALA A 45 4.05 22.78 -11.25
C ALA A 45 4.23 22.33 -12.71
N GLU A 46 5.18 22.93 -13.44
CA GLU A 46 5.52 22.53 -14.81
C GLU A 46 6.12 21.12 -14.83
N LEU A 47 7.11 20.87 -13.97
CA LEU A 47 7.77 19.57 -13.86
C LEU A 47 6.82 18.45 -13.40
N ILE A 48 5.86 18.78 -12.53
CA ILE A 48 4.78 17.87 -12.12
C ILE A 48 3.89 17.49 -13.31
N THR A 49 3.64 18.44 -14.21
CA THR A 49 2.82 18.20 -15.40
C THR A 49 3.57 17.33 -16.40
N ASP A 50 4.87 17.58 -16.58
CA ASP A 50 5.73 16.79 -17.47
C ASP A 50 5.94 15.36 -16.97
N LYS A 51 6.08 15.17 -15.64
CA LYS A 51 6.28 13.86 -15.00
C LYS A 51 5.00 13.26 -14.45
N ALA A 52 3.84 13.69 -14.96
CA ALA A 52 2.53 13.28 -14.46
C ALA A 52 2.33 11.75 -14.46
N ASP A 53 2.77 11.07 -15.53
CA ASP A 53 2.63 9.63 -15.67
C ASP A 53 3.54 8.86 -14.70
N ASP A 54 4.76 9.34 -14.47
CA ASP A 54 5.70 8.75 -13.50
C ASP A 54 5.16 8.88 -12.07
N ILE A 55 4.62 10.04 -11.72
CA ILE A 55 4.01 10.30 -10.41
C ILE A 55 2.79 9.40 -10.19
N LYS A 56 1.95 9.26 -11.23
CA LYS A 56 0.80 8.35 -11.20
C LYS A 56 1.23 6.88 -11.06
N ALA A 57 2.27 6.46 -11.77
CA ALA A 57 2.82 5.12 -11.68
C ALA A 57 3.40 4.83 -10.29
N LEU A 58 4.11 5.79 -9.70
CA LEU A 58 4.61 5.70 -8.32
C LEU A 58 3.45 5.56 -7.33
N HIS A 59 2.39 6.36 -7.49
CA HIS A 59 1.20 6.26 -6.65
C HIS A 59 0.50 4.91 -6.78
N MET A 60 0.31 4.41 -8.00
CA MET A 60 -0.27 3.09 -8.22
C MET A 60 0.56 1.97 -7.59
N ARG A 61 1.90 2.07 -7.63
CA ARG A 61 2.78 1.10 -6.97
C ARG A 61 2.57 1.11 -5.45
N ALA A 62 2.62 2.28 -4.81
CA ALA A 62 2.41 2.42 -3.37
C ALA A 62 1.06 1.83 -2.93
N GLN A 63 0.00 2.09 -3.70
CA GLN A 63 -1.33 1.54 -3.44
C GLN A 63 -1.38 0.02 -3.60
N GLY A 64 -0.75 -0.52 -4.65
CA GLY A 64 -0.62 -1.97 -4.83
C GLY A 64 0.13 -2.64 -3.67
N GLU A 65 1.17 -2.00 -3.14
CA GLU A 65 1.90 -2.52 -1.98
C GLU A 65 1.06 -2.55 -0.70
N ILE A 66 0.21 -1.54 -0.48
CA ILE A 66 -0.77 -1.58 0.63
C ILE A 66 -1.71 -2.76 0.44
N GLN A 67 -2.32 -2.88 -0.73
CA GLN A 67 -3.30 -3.93 -0.99
C GLN A 67 -2.72 -5.33 -0.79
N ILE A 68 -1.48 -5.56 -1.24
CA ILE A 68 -0.77 -6.82 -1.00
C ILE A 68 -0.53 -7.05 0.50
N ARG A 69 -0.11 -6.01 1.23
CA ARG A 69 0.17 -6.11 2.67
C ARG A 69 -1.10 -6.43 3.46
N GLU A 70 -2.21 -5.80 3.11
CA GLU A 70 -3.53 -6.06 3.70
C GLU A 70 -3.97 -7.50 3.42
N ALA A 71 -3.91 -7.96 2.18
CA ALA A 71 -4.27 -9.33 1.81
C ALA A 71 -3.42 -10.38 2.56
N LEU A 72 -2.11 -10.13 2.71
CA LEU A 72 -1.23 -11.01 3.48
C LEU A 72 -1.54 -10.99 4.97
N GLN A 73 -1.96 -9.85 5.52
CA GLN A 73 -2.38 -9.74 6.90
C GLN A 73 -3.69 -10.50 7.14
N GLU A 74 -4.67 -10.34 6.26
CA GLU A 74 -5.94 -11.10 6.30
C GLU A 74 -5.69 -12.60 6.25
N LEU A 75 -4.83 -13.08 5.35
CA LEU A 75 -4.47 -14.50 5.26
C LEU A 75 -3.85 -15.03 6.57
N ARG A 76 -3.00 -14.24 7.22
CA ARG A 76 -2.41 -14.61 8.52
C ARG A 76 -3.45 -14.67 9.62
N THR A 77 -4.35 -13.70 9.68
CA THR A 77 -5.46 -13.69 10.63
C THR A 77 -6.34 -14.93 10.44
N TRP A 78 -6.72 -15.21 9.18
CA TRP A 78 -7.49 -16.42 8.85
C TRP A 78 -6.78 -17.70 9.30
N GLY A 79 -5.48 -17.82 9.02
CA GLY A 79 -4.69 -18.98 9.43
C GLY A 79 -4.61 -19.16 10.95
N ASN A 80 -4.56 -18.06 11.70
CA ASN A 80 -4.55 -18.08 13.17
C ASN A 80 -5.91 -18.44 13.78
N GLU A 81 -7.01 -18.06 13.11
CA GLU A 81 -8.39 -18.32 13.56
C GLU A 81 -8.93 -19.68 13.11
N CYS A 82 -8.27 -20.33 12.15
CA CYS A 82 -8.67 -21.63 11.64
C CYS A 82 -8.49 -22.74 12.68
N CYS A 83 -9.61 -23.35 13.09
CA CYS A 83 -9.63 -24.54 13.93
C CYS A 83 -10.15 -25.76 13.15
N PHE A 84 -9.54 -26.92 13.38
CA PHE A 84 -10.10 -28.18 12.89
C PHE A 84 -11.37 -28.53 13.65
N GLN A 85 -12.45 -28.83 12.92
CA GLN A 85 -13.67 -29.40 13.48
C GLN A 85 -13.70 -30.89 13.16
N THR A 86 -13.62 -31.73 14.20
CA THR A 86 -13.76 -33.18 14.07
C THR A 86 -15.22 -33.55 14.33
N PHE A 87 -15.81 -34.31 13.42
CA PHE A 87 -17.15 -34.86 13.57
C PHE A 87 -17.06 -36.38 13.69
N LEU A 88 -17.75 -36.94 14.68
CA LEU A 88 -17.88 -38.39 14.82
C LEU A 88 -18.85 -38.90 13.75
N ARG A 89 -18.34 -39.72 12.82
CA ARG A 89 -19.18 -40.45 11.87
C ARG A 89 -19.75 -41.68 12.57
N SER A 90 -21.05 -41.64 12.87
CA SER A 90 -21.81 -42.80 13.37
C SER A 90 -22.29 -43.65 12.20
N GLU A 91 -21.55 -44.70 11.85
CA GLU A 91 -22.11 -45.83 11.10
C GLU A 91 -22.46 -46.93 12.12
N GLY A 92 -23.76 -47.13 12.36
CA GLY A 92 -24.26 -48.27 13.14
C GLY A 92 -24.01 -48.23 14.66
N GLY A 93 -23.91 -47.05 15.27
CA GLY A 93 -23.92 -46.93 16.74
C GLY A 93 -22.63 -47.30 17.47
N ARG A 94 -21.49 -47.45 16.77
CA ARG A 94 -20.18 -47.61 17.39
C ARG A 94 -19.29 -46.39 17.09
N ASN A 95 -19.00 -45.61 18.12
CA ASN A 95 -18.00 -44.55 18.07
C ASN A 95 -16.60 -45.16 17.99
N VAL A 96 -15.87 -44.87 16.91
CA VAL A 96 -14.42 -45.12 16.81
C VAL A 96 -13.68 -43.78 16.81
N PRO A 97 -12.78 -43.52 17.78
CA PRO A 97 -11.97 -42.31 17.79
C PRO A 97 -10.93 -42.39 16.68
N LEU A 98 -10.82 -41.33 15.87
CA LEU A 98 -9.76 -41.19 14.89
C LEU A 98 -8.55 -40.55 15.59
N VAL A 99 -7.46 -41.33 15.69
CA VAL A 99 -6.12 -40.89 16.13
C VAL A 99 -5.38 -40.30 14.94
#